data_AF-A0A370LR15-F1
#
_entry.id   AF-A0A370LR15-F1
#
_cell.length_a   1.000
_cell.length_b   1.000
_cell.length_c   1.000
_cell.angle_alpha   90.00
_cell.angle_beta   90.00
_cell.angle_gamma   90.00
#
_symmetry.space_group_name_H-M   'P 1'
#
loop_
_entity.id
_entity.type
_entity.pdbx_description
1 polymer ?
#
loop_
_entity_poly.entity_id
_entity_poly.type
_entity_poly.pdbx_seq_one_letter_code
_entity_poly.pdbx_strand_id
1 'polypeptide(L)'
;MKKFSTYMETQEMNKKIVFIMRGLPGTGKSYTTRELLQQYGGNAEGHVFSTDSLFHPIANKLKSKNIDSLSLDDAWQLCEEIKEMWYGAKWSRPKADNQDIFLQFKELSDKNKYHEALHIAQQMVDVLESVEYRTNWHGSKLRKAHGDNLTRFKLAVDQGVTPLIVDNTNTTAGEPAAYARYAKEAGYEIRVQEPTSPHWKAHRELFGDKYVNRQKLDDFAQYLTDKNTHGVPLDSIKKMMARWQHNLKTKDILDAGGR
;
A
#
# COMPACT_ATOMS: atom_id res chain seq x y z
N MET A 1 -30.19 -4.93 -30.78
CA MET A 1 -28.80 -5.16 -30.31
C MET A 1 -28.29 -4.08 -29.36
N LYS A 2 -28.50 -2.77 -29.59
CA LYS A 2 -28.06 -1.70 -28.65
C LYS A 2 -28.57 -1.86 -27.20
N LYS A 3 -29.87 -2.09 -26.95
CA LYS A 3 -30.42 -2.28 -25.59
C LYS A 3 -29.80 -3.44 -24.78
N PHE A 4 -29.35 -4.50 -25.45
CA PHE A 4 -28.72 -5.66 -24.79
C PHE A 4 -27.25 -5.36 -24.42
N SER A 5 -26.52 -4.64 -25.29
CA SER A 5 -25.18 -4.12 -25.00
C SER A 5 -25.21 -3.17 -23.82
N THR A 6 -26.15 -2.21 -23.82
CA THR A 6 -26.28 -1.21 -22.75
C THR A 6 -26.70 -1.83 -21.41
N TYR A 7 -27.50 -2.92 -21.43
CA TYR A 7 -27.86 -3.66 -20.21
C TYR A 7 -26.66 -4.44 -19.65
N MET A 8 -25.86 -5.08 -20.49
CA MET A 8 -24.65 -5.78 -20.04
C MET A 8 -23.57 -4.79 -19.55
N GLU A 9 -23.40 -3.66 -20.22
CA GLU A 9 -22.51 -2.55 -19.80
C GLU A 9 -22.94 -1.95 -18.44
N THR A 10 -24.25 -1.79 -18.20
CA THR A 10 -24.77 -1.31 -16.90
C THR A 10 -24.66 -2.35 -15.78
N GLN A 11 -24.73 -3.65 -16.10
CA GLN A 11 -24.46 -4.73 -15.13
C GLN A 11 -22.97 -4.87 -14.80
N GLU A 12 -22.07 -4.65 -15.77
CA GLU A 12 -20.63 -4.57 -15.50
C GLU A 12 -20.26 -3.35 -14.65
N MET A 13 -20.88 -2.19 -14.90
CA MET A 13 -20.65 -0.97 -14.11
C MET A 13 -21.19 -1.05 -12.67
N ASN A 14 -22.22 -1.86 -12.40
CA ASN A 14 -22.79 -2.05 -11.06
C ASN A 14 -22.13 -3.17 -10.25
N LYS A 15 -21.10 -3.82 -10.80
CA LYS A 15 -20.46 -4.93 -10.12
C LYS A 15 -19.55 -4.40 -9.01
N LYS A 16 -19.87 -4.75 -7.76
CA LYS A 16 -19.02 -4.47 -6.61
C LYS A 16 -17.77 -5.35 -6.70
N ILE A 17 -16.59 -4.75 -6.74
CA ILE A 17 -15.33 -5.47 -6.99
C ILE A 17 -14.35 -5.24 -5.85
N VAL A 18 -13.73 -6.33 -5.41
CA VAL A 18 -12.53 -6.30 -4.57
C VAL A 18 -11.35 -6.88 -5.33
N PHE A 19 -10.28 -6.10 -5.44
CA PHE A 19 -8.98 -6.56 -5.88
C PHE A 19 -8.14 -6.98 -4.68
N ILE A 20 -7.71 -8.23 -4.66
CA ILE A 20 -6.66 -8.71 -3.77
C ILE A 20 -5.34 -8.52 -4.50
N MET A 21 -4.60 -7.47 -4.16
CA MET A 21 -3.28 -7.24 -4.72
C MET A 21 -2.29 -8.26 -4.16
N ARG A 22 -1.40 -8.73 -5.02
CA ARG A 22 -0.44 -9.78 -4.67
C ARG A 22 0.91 -9.49 -5.32
N GLY A 23 1.88 -9.04 -4.52
CA GLY A 23 3.19 -8.65 -5.05
C GLY A 23 4.22 -8.38 -3.96
N LEU A 24 5.45 -8.83 -4.19
CA LEU A 24 6.58 -8.53 -3.29
C LEU A 24 6.86 -7.02 -3.24
N PRO A 25 7.53 -6.49 -2.19
CA PRO A 25 8.05 -5.12 -2.21
C PRO A 25 8.91 -4.87 -3.47
N GLY A 26 8.82 -3.67 -4.05
CA GLY A 26 9.57 -3.31 -5.27
C GLY A 26 9.00 -3.87 -6.59
N THR A 27 7.95 -4.68 -6.56
CA THR A 27 7.36 -5.27 -7.79
C THR A 27 6.43 -4.32 -8.55
N GLY A 28 6.11 -3.15 -8.00
CA GLY A 28 5.24 -2.16 -8.65
C GLY A 28 3.75 -2.27 -8.29
N LYS A 29 3.40 -2.82 -7.13
CA LYS A 29 2.00 -2.89 -6.65
C LYS A 29 1.28 -1.54 -6.73
N SER A 30 1.88 -0.48 -6.18
CA SER A 30 1.27 0.85 -6.16
C SER A 30 1.02 1.42 -7.55
N TYR A 31 1.82 1.04 -8.55
CA TYR A 31 1.55 1.39 -9.95
C TYR A 31 0.27 0.72 -10.44
N THR A 32 0.16 -0.60 -10.26
CA THR A 32 -1.04 -1.35 -10.62
C THR A 32 -2.28 -0.90 -9.83
N THR A 33 -2.15 -0.57 -8.55
CA THR A 33 -3.22 0.02 -7.73
C THR A 33 -3.75 1.31 -8.36
N ARG A 34 -2.87 2.20 -8.85
CA ARG A 34 -3.28 3.43 -9.55
C ARG A 34 -3.98 3.13 -10.87
N GLU A 35 -3.48 2.19 -11.67
CA GLU A 35 -4.13 1.77 -12.91
C GLU A 35 -5.56 1.25 -12.64
N LEU A 36 -5.73 0.44 -11.60
CA LEU A 36 -7.04 -0.09 -11.20
C LEU A 36 -8.01 1.03 -10.75
N LEU A 37 -7.55 1.96 -9.91
CA LEU A 37 -8.39 3.08 -9.47
C LEU A 37 -8.78 3.99 -10.65
N GLN A 38 -7.86 4.22 -11.60
CA GLN A 38 -8.16 4.97 -12.82
C GLN A 38 -9.19 4.24 -13.70
N GLN A 39 -9.08 2.91 -13.80
CA GLN A 39 -9.96 2.09 -14.65
C GLN A 39 -11.36 1.92 -14.06
N TYR A 40 -11.48 1.68 -12.76
CA TYR A 40 -12.75 1.32 -12.09
C TYR A 40 -13.37 2.49 -11.32
N GLY A 41 -12.71 3.65 -11.30
CA GLY A 41 -13.09 4.79 -10.47
C GLY A 41 -12.64 4.64 -9.02
N GLY A 42 -12.69 5.75 -8.29
CA GLY A 42 -12.22 5.83 -6.90
C GLY A 42 -10.89 6.55 -6.75
N ASN A 43 -10.45 6.70 -5.51
CA ASN A 43 -9.17 7.30 -5.15
C ASN A 43 -8.51 6.47 -4.03
N ALA A 44 -7.27 6.79 -3.65
CA ALA A 44 -6.57 5.99 -2.63
C ALA A 44 -7.30 5.99 -1.27
N GLU A 45 -7.92 7.11 -0.91
CA GLU A 45 -8.67 7.27 0.33
C GLU A 45 -10.02 6.54 0.25
N GLY A 46 -10.23 5.61 1.19
CA GLY A 46 -11.46 4.82 1.25
C GLY A 46 -11.51 3.60 0.31
N HIS A 47 -10.63 3.52 -0.70
CA HIS A 47 -10.58 2.35 -1.60
C HIS A 47 -9.36 1.44 -1.38
N VAL A 48 -8.24 1.93 -0.83
CA VAL A 48 -7.01 1.13 -0.67
C VAL A 48 -6.77 0.75 0.80
N PHE A 49 -6.56 -0.54 1.05
CA PHE A 49 -6.39 -1.15 2.37
C PHE A 49 -5.04 -1.85 2.46
N SER A 50 -4.01 -1.10 2.84
CA SER A 50 -2.68 -1.62 3.12
C SER A 50 -2.38 -1.58 4.62
N THR A 51 -1.81 -2.67 5.13
CA THR A 51 -1.34 -2.72 6.51
C THR A 51 -0.16 -1.76 6.72
N ASP A 52 0.68 -1.58 5.69
CA ASP A 52 1.85 -0.71 5.74
C ASP A 52 1.46 0.75 5.94
N SER A 53 0.31 1.18 5.40
CA SER A 53 -0.23 2.52 5.58
C SER A 53 -0.51 2.90 7.04
N LEU A 54 -0.65 1.93 7.94
CA LEU A 54 -0.83 2.18 9.38
C LEU A 54 0.49 2.54 10.08
N PHE A 55 1.63 2.39 9.41
CA PHE A 55 2.94 2.74 9.93
C PHE A 55 3.45 4.10 9.42
N HIS A 56 2.75 4.75 8.49
CA HIS A 56 3.12 6.09 8.00
C HIS A 56 1.93 7.08 7.87
N PRO A 57 1.17 7.32 8.96
CA PRO A 57 0.00 8.19 8.94
C PRO A 57 0.28 9.66 8.56
N ILE A 58 1.42 10.24 8.94
CA ILE A 58 1.78 11.63 8.61
C ILE A 58 2.01 11.76 7.10
N ALA A 59 2.78 10.85 6.51
CA ALA A 59 3.01 10.85 5.06
C ALA A 59 1.70 10.68 4.27
N ASN A 60 0.77 9.85 4.77
CA ASN A 60 -0.55 9.69 4.14
C ASN A 60 -1.37 10.98 4.19
N LYS A 61 -1.39 11.68 5.34
CA LYS A 61 -2.06 12.98 5.48
C LYS A 61 -1.51 13.99 4.48
N LEU A 62 -0.19 14.05 4.29
CA LEU A 62 0.46 14.96 3.32
C LEU A 62 0.12 14.63 1.87
N LYS A 63 -0.09 13.35 1.54
CA LYS A 63 -0.44 12.89 0.18
C LYS A 63 -1.92 13.10 -0.15
N SER A 64 -2.82 12.96 0.82
CA SER A 64 -4.27 13.02 0.56
C SER A 64 -4.90 14.39 0.77
N LYS A 65 -4.37 15.23 1.68
CA LYS A 65 -4.96 16.53 2.01
C LYS A 65 -4.57 17.59 0.99
N ASN A 66 -5.55 18.40 0.61
CA ASN A 66 -5.28 19.69 -0.01
C ASN A 66 -4.79 20.66 1.07
N ILE A 67 -3.48 20.89 1.13
CA ILE A 67 -2.81 21.68 2.17
C ILE A 67 -3.43 23.08 2.28
N ASP A 68 -3.69 23.74 1.15
CA ASP A 68 -4.26 25.09 1.10
C ASP A 68 -5.65 25.18 1.74
N SER A 69 -6.37 24.07 1.87
CA SER A 69 -7.71 24.01 2.46
C SER A 69 -7.73 23.73 3.96
N LEU A 70 -6.57 23.45 4.57
CA LEU A 70 -6.50 23.13 6.00
C LEU A 70 -6.71 24.38 6.85
N SER A 71 -7.39 24.20 7.98
CA SER A 71 -7.41 25.22 9.03
C SER A 71 -5.99 25.46 9.55
N LEU A 72 -5.73 26.64 10.13
CA LEU A 72 -4.43 26.93 10.72
C LEU A 72 -4.08 25.97 11.86
N ASP A 73 -5.07 25.56 12.67
CA ASP A 73 -4.87 24.61 13.77
C ASP A 73 -4.50 23.21 13.24
N ASP A 74 -5.18 22.73 12.20
CA ASP A 74 -4.85 21.44 11.57
C ASP A 74 -3.45 21.49 10.91
N ALA A 75 -3.12 22.61 10.28
CA ALA A 75 -1.82 22.80 9.63
C ALA A 75 -0.69 22.86 10.67
N TRP A 76 -0.90 23.56 11.78
CA TRP A 76 0.01 23.59 12.92
C TRP A 76 0.20 22.20 13.52
N GLN A 77 -0.90 21.50 13.83
CA GLN A 77 -0.85 20.16 14.41
C GLN A 77 -0.07 19.19 13.53
N LEU A 78 -0.27 19.24 12.20
CA LEU A 78 0.49 18.40 11.27
C LEU A 78 1.98 18.78 11.24
N CYS A 79 2.32 20.07 11.37
CA CYS A 79 3.72 20.49 11.49
C CYS A 79 4.38 19.94 12.77
N GLU A 80 3.68 19.98 13.91
CA GLU A 80 4.17 19.41 15.17
C GLU A 80 4.39 17.90 15.06
N GLU A 81 3.43 17.16 14.49
CA GLU A 81 3.55 15.72 14.25
C GLU A 81 4.81 15.39 13.40
N ILE A 82 5.07 16.18 12.34
CA ILE A 82 6.27 16.01 11.49
C ILE A 82 7.55 16.25 12.30
N LYS A 83 7.59 17.33 13.11
CA LYS A 83 8.77 17.66 13.94
C LYS A 83 9.04 16.57 14.98
N GLU A 84 8.02 16.15 15.73
CA GLU A 84 8.15 15.10 16.75
C GLU A 84 8.69 13.79 16.14
N MET A 85 8.13 13.37 15.01
CA MET A 85 8.55 12.18 14.28
C MET A 85 10.01 12.29 13.80
N TRP A 86 10.39 13.43 13.20
CA TRP A 86 11.75 13.65 12.73
C TRP A 86 12.80 13.62 13.85
N TYR A 87 12.52 14.29 14.97
CA TYR A 87 13.44 14.31 16.11
C TYR A 87 13.48 12.99 16.88
N GLY A 88 12.37 12.24 16.90
CA GLY A 88 12.28 10.91 17.49
C GLY A 88 13.00 9.81 16.72
N ALA A 89 13.31 10.04 15.43
CA ALA A 89 13.94 9.07 14.53
C ALA A 89 15.44 8.85 14.82
N LYS A 90 15.75 8.17 15.94
CA LYS A 90 17.12 7.94 16.44
C LYS A 90 18.09 7.24 15.46
N TRP A 91 17.58 6.51 14.46
CA TRP A 91 18.37 5.61 13.60
C TRP A 91 18.22 5.87 12.10
N SER A 92 17.42 6.86 11.69
CA SER A 92 17.14 7.13 10.28
C SER A 92 17.28 8.61 9.96
N ARG A 93 18.44 9.20 10.29
CA ARG A 93 18.76 10.54 9.79
C ARG A 93 18.88 10.48 8.27
N PRO A 94 18.03 11.21 7.52
CA PRO A 94 18.12 11.18 6.07
C PRO A 94 19.38 11.91 5.60
N LYS A 95 19.70 11.72 4.32
CA LYS A 95 20.90 12.28 3.65
C LYS A 95 20.95 13.81 3.80
N ALA A 96 22.13 14.41 3.62
CA ALA A 96 22.36 15.85 3.87
C ALA A 96 21.39 16.77 3.11
N ASP A 97 21.13 16.47 1.83
CA ASP A 97 20.14 17.14 0.97
C ASP A 97 18.72 17.15 1.58
N ASN A 98 18.32 16.07 2.24
CA ASN A 98 17.02 15.97 2.91
C ASN A 98 17.00 16.67 4.27
N GLN A 99 18.17 16.81 4.92
CA GLN A 99 18.28 17.62 6.14
C GLN A 99 18.06 19.10 5.83
N ASP A 100 18.58 19.60 4.70
CA ASP A 100 18.40 20.99 4.29
C ASP A 100 16.92 21.31 4.01
N ILE A 101 16.21 20.42 3.31
CA ILE A 101 14.75 20.56 3.06
C ILE A 101 13.98 20.56 4.40
N PHE A 102 14.34 19.69 5.33
CA PHE A 102 13.71 19.68 6.64
C PHE A 102 13.99 20.94 7.46
N LEU A 103 15.21 21.50 7.38
CA LEU A 103 15.53 22.75 8.05
C LEU A 103 14.71 23.92 7.50
N GLN A 104 14.47 23.96 6.18
CA GLN A 104 13.56 24.94 5.57
C GLN A 104 12.12 24.78 6.06
N PHE A 105 11.61 23.54 6.07
CA PHE A 105 10.31 23.22 6.66
C PHE A 105 10.20 23.72 8.10
N LYS A 106 11.20 23.41 8.93
CA LYS A 106 11.25 23.79 10.34
C LYS A 106 11.26 25.31 10.51
N GLU A 107 12.09 26.01 9.74
CA GLU A 107 12.18 27.47 9.80
C GLU A 107 10.83 28.15 9.50
N LEU A 108 10.11 27.68 8.48
CA LEU A 108 8.77 28.18 8.15
C LEU A 108 7.75 27.85 9.25
N SER A 109 7.77 26.61 9.77
CA SER A 109 6.91 26.19 10.87
C SER A 109 7.12 27.04 12.12
N ASP A 110 8.36 27.30 12.52
CA ASP A 110 8.70 28.12 13.70
C ASP A 110 8.31 29.61 13.53
N LYS A 111 8.17 30.07 12.28
CA LYS A 111 7.65 31.39 11.92
C LYS A 111 6.12 31.43 11.77
N ASN A 112 5.42 30.36 12.19
CA ASN A 112 3.98 30.18 12.06
C ASN A 112 3.45 30.17 10.60
N LYS A 113 4.33 29.90 9.62
CA LYS A 113 3.97 29.79 8.19
C LYS A 113 3.65 28.32 7.84
N TYR A 114 2.59 27.78 8.45
CA TYR A 114 2.34 26.33 8.44
C TYR A 114 2.02 25.77 7.04
N HIS A 115 1.17 26.42 6.25
CA HIS A 115 0.86 25.97 4.89
C HIS A 115 2.11 25.96 3.99
N GLU A 116 2.91 27.03 4.02
CA GLU A 116 4.20 27.10 3.32
C GLU A 116 5.14 25.97 3.76
N ALA A 117 5.24 25.73 5.08
CA ALA A 117 6.01 24.63 5.62
C ALA A 117 5.51 23.28 5.09
N LEU A 118 4.21 23.01 5.14
CA LEU A 118 3.63 21.75 4.67
C LEU A 118 3.86 21.52 3.18
N HIS A 119 3.92 22.55 2.33
CA HIS A 119 4.34 22.40 0.94
C HIS A 119 5.80 21.99 0.80
N ILE A 120 6.71 22.50 1.63
CA ILE A 120 8.09 22.00 1.68
C ILE A 120 8.11 20.53 2.14
N ALA A 121 7.29 20.17 3.14
CA ALA A 121 7.18 18.78 3.58
C ALA A 121 6.67 17.83 2.49
N GLN A 122 5.75 18.28 1.63
CA GLN A 122 5.27 17.51 0.49
C GLN A 122 6.38 17.17 -0.51
N GLN A 123 7.37 18.04 -0.68
CA GLN A 123 8.51 17.79 -1.58
C GLN A 123 9.42 16.65 -1.09
N MET A 124 9.40 16.36 0.22
CA MET A 124 10.16 15.27 0.85
C MET A 124 9.26 14.15 1.37
N VAL A 125 8.01 14.04 0.89
CA VAL A 125 7.01 13.12 1.48
C VAL A 125 7.45 11.66 1.46
N ASP A 126 8.19 11.21 0.44
CA ASP A 126 8.68 9.83 0.36
C ASP A 126 9.79 9.56 1.39
N VAL A 127 10.57 10.59 1.75
CA VAL A 127 11.56 10.50 2.82
C VAL A 127 10.87 10.43 4.17
N LEU A 128 9.87 11.29 4.40
CA LEU A 128 9.05 11.27 5.61
C LEU A 128 8.35 9.91 5.77
N GLU A 129 7.76 9.37 4.70
CA GLU A 129 7.15 8.04 4.71
C GLU A 129 8.15 6.95 5.12
N SER A 130 9.36 6.97 4.55
CA SER A 130 10.40 5.98 4.86
C SER A 130 10.91 6.11 6.30
N VAL A 131 11.07 7.33 6.82
CA VAL A 131 11.47 7.59 8.22
C VAL A 131 10.37 7.16 9.18
N GLU A 132 9.14 7.57 8.91
CA GLU A 132 7.96 7.27 9.72
C GLU A 132 7.71 5.76 9.77
N TYR A 133 7.72 5.09 8.61
CA TYR A 133 7.57 3.64 8.52
C TYR A 133 8.64 2.92 9.35
N ARG A 134 9.94 3.27 9.19
CA ARG A 134 11.03 2.62 9.94
C ARG A 134 10.94 2.87 11.45
N THR A 135 10.41 4.02 11.85
CA THR A 135 10.24 4.39 13.26
C THR A 135 9.05 3.67 13.90
N ASN A 136 7.94 3.55 13.16
CA ASN A 136 6.70 2.98 13.67
C ASN A 136 6.65 1.45 13.55
N TRP A 137 7.29 0.89 12.53
CA TRP A 137 7.24 -0.52 12.21
C TRP A 137 7.93 -1.36 13.28
N HIS A 138 7.16 -2.26 13.87
CA HIS A 138 7.67 -3.31 14.74
C HIS A 138 6.85 -4.58 14.53
N GLY A 139 7.52 -5.74 14.51
CA GLY A 139 6.86 -7.02 14.30
C GLY A 139 5.73 -7.31 15.29
N SER A 140 5.84 -6.84 16.53
CA SER A 140 4.80 -6.95 17.57
C SER A 140 3.52 -6.17 17.26
N LYS A 141 3.61 -5.11 16.45
CA LYS A 141 2.47 -4.27 16.05
C LYS A 141 1.73 -4.84 14.82
N LEU A 142 2.35 -5.75 14.07
CA LEU A 142 1.78 -6.29 12.81
C LEU A 142 0.42 -6.95 13.00
N ARG A 143 0.24 -7.76 14.06
CA ARG A 143 -1.04 -8.42 14.32
C ARG A 143 -2.18 -7.42 14.52
N LYS A 144 -1.92 -6.37 15.31
CA LYS A 144 -2.89 -5.30 15.54
C LYS A 144 -3.16 -4.54 14.24
N ALA A 145 -2.10 -4.14 13.52
CA ALA A 145 -2.23 -3.43 12.25
C ALA A 145 -3.06 -4.22 11.22
N HIS A 146 -2.87 -5.53 11.09
CA HIS A 146 -3.70 -6.36 10.22
C HIS A 146 -5.18 -6.38 10.66
N GLY A 147 -5.45 -6.42 11.96
CA GLY A 147 -6.81 -6.35 12.51
C GLY A 147 -7.48 -5.00 12.27
N ASP A 148 -6.75 -3.91 12.46
CA ASP A 148 -7.23 -2.54 12.23
C ASP A 148 -7.50 -2.31 10.73
N ASN A 149 -6.62 -2.80 9.85
CA ASN A 149 -6.82 -2.72 8.40
C ASN A 149 -8.03 -3.55 7.94
N LEU A 150 -8.23 -4.75 8.49
CA LEU A 150 -9.41 -5.57 8.22
C LEU A 150 -10.69 -4.87 8.70
N THR A 151 -10.66 -4.21 9.86
CA THR A 151 -11.81 -3.47 10.40
C THR A 151 -12.21 -2.33 9.48
N ARG A 152 -11.24 -1.53 9.02
CA ARG A 152 -11.47 -0.47 8.03
C ARG A 152 -12.03 -1.01 6.71
N PHE A 153 -11.51 -2.14 6.25
CA PHE A 153 -12.01 -2.79 5.03
C PHE A 153 -13.47 -3.25 5.18
N LYS A 154 -13.82 -3.88 6.30
CA LYS A 154 -15.20 -4.32 6.57
C LYS A 154 -16.17 -3.16 6.54
N LEU A 155 -15.81 -2.03 7.18
CA LEU A 155 -16.63 -0.82 7.15
C LEU A 155 -16.89 -0.33 5.72
N ALA A 156 -15.87 -0.31 4.86
CA ALA A 156 -16.03 0.09 3.46
C ALA A 156 -16.89 -0.89 2.65
N VAL A 157 -16.75 -2.20 2.91
CA VAL A 157 -17.61 -3.23 2.34
C VAL A 157 -19.08 -3.00 2.72
N ASP A 158 -19.35 -2.76 4.01
CA ASP A 158 -20.68 -2.52 4.56
C ASP A 158 -21.32 -1.24 3.99
N GLN A 159 -20.50 -0.22 3.71
CA GLN A 159 -20.90 1.03 3.05
C GLN A 159 -21.10 0.86 1.53
N GLY A 160 -20.78 -0.30 0.96
CA GLY A 160 -20.95 -0.56 -0.47
C GLY A 160 -19.90 0.10 -1.38
N VAL A 161 -18.77 0.54 -0.82
CA VAL A 161 -17.69 1.20 -1.57
C VAL A 161 -17.08 0.24 -2.60
N THR A 162 -16.91 0.69 -3.84
CA THR A 162 -16.29 -0.08 -4.92
C THR A 162 -15.50 0.85 -5.86
N PRO A 163 -14.35 0.42 -6.42
CA PRO A 163 -13.63 -0.82 -6.11
C PRO A 163 -12.97 -0.76 -4.72
N LEU A 164 -12.68 -1.91 -4.12
CA LEU A 164 -11.81 -2.01 -2.94
C LEU A 164 -10.52 -2.73 -3.32
N ILE A 165 -9.39 -2.30 -2.80
CA ILE A 165 -8.07 -2.85 -3.12
C ILE A 165 -7.37 -3.22 -1.82
N VAL A 166 -7.12 -4.51 -1.60
CA VAL A 166 -6.33 -5.02 -0.47
C VAL A 166 -4.86 -5.07 -0.88
N ASP A 167 -4.11 -4.01 -0.59
CA ASP A 167 -2.71 -3.82 -1.01
C ASP A 167 -1.72 -4.29 0.07
N ASN A 168 -1.60 -5.62 0.17
CA ASN A 168 -0.58 -6.28 0.97
C ASN A 168 0.25 -7.20 0.07
N THR A 169 1.33 -7.78 0.60
CA THR A 169 2.16 -8.70 -0.18
C THR A 169 1.40 -9.95 -0.62
N ASN A 170 0.55 -10.49 0.25
CA ASN A 170 -0.32 -11.66 0.02
C ASN A 170 0.44 -12.84 -0.62
N THR A 171 1.48 -13.32 0.07
CA THR A 171 2.36 -14.38 -0.46
C THR A 171 1.65 -15.73 -0.59
N THR A 172 0.69 -15.99 0.31
CA THR A 172 -0.07 -17.25 0.41
C THR A 172 -1.58 -17.01 0.40
N ALA A 173 -2.36 -18.07 0.13
CA ALA A 173 -3.83 -18.01 0.10
C ALA A 173 -4.48 -17.55 1.41
N GLY A 174 -3.89 -17.91 2.56
CA GLY A 174 -4.46 -17.63 3.89
C GLY A 174 -4.39 -16.16 4.29
N GLU A 175 -3.36 -15.43 3.84
CA GLU A 175 -3.14 -14.02 4.20
C GLU A 175 -4.33 -13.11 3.84
N PRO A 176 -4.87 -13.14 2.60
CA PRO A 176 -6.03 -12.33 2.23
C PRO A 176 -7.39 -12.99 2.54
N ALA A 177 -7.42 -14.21 3.08
CA ALA A 177 -8.65 -15.02 3.13
C ALA A 177 -9.79 -14.36 3.92
N ALA A 178 -9.48 -13.66 5.02
CA ALA A 178 -10.48 -12.93 5.80
C ALA A 178 -11.12 -11.77 5.02
N TYR A 179 -10.34 -11.05 4.21
CA TYR A 179 -10.86 -9.99 3.34
C TYR A 179 -11.76 -10.56 2.26
N ALA A 180 -11.28 -11.60 1.57
CA ALA A 180 -12.00 -12.23 0.46
C ALA A 180 -13.35 -12.81 0.89
N ARG A 181 -13.40 -13.53 2.03
CA ARG A 181 -14.66 -14.11 2.54
C ARG A 181 -15.69 -13.05 2.90
N TYR A 182 -15.28 -12.04 3.67
CA TYR A 182 -16.19 -10.98 4.11
C TYR A 182 -16.81 -10.24 2.91
N ALA A 183 -15.98 -9.85 1.94
CA ALA A 183 -16.49 -9.19 0.74
C ALA A 183 -17.33 -10.12 -0.15
N LYS A 184 -16.98 -11.41 -0.23
CA LYS A 184 -17.76 -12.40 -0.99
C LYS A 184 -19.16 -12.61 -0.40
N GLU A 185 -19.27 -12.67 0.92
CA GLU A 185 -20.56 -12.73 1.65
C GLU A 185 -21.41 -11.48 1.39
N ALA A 186 -20.78 -10.32 1.28
CA ALA A 186 -21.44 -9.05 0.91
C ALA A 186 -21.73 -8.89 -0.60
N GLY A 187 -21.52 -9.94 -1.40
CA GLY A 187 -21.84 -9.96 -2.84
C GLY A 187 -20.79 -9.35 -3.77
N TYR A 188 -19.57 -9.07 -3.29
CA TYR A 188 -18.50 -8.57 -4.14
C TYR A 188 -17.89 -9.68 -5.01
N GLU A 189 -17.47 -9.31 -6.21
CA GLU A 189 -16.56 -10.10 -7.02
C GLU A 189 -15.13 -9.97 -6.50
N ILE A 190 -14.47 -11.09 -6.23
CA ILE A 190 -13.09 -11.11 -5.75
C ILE A 190 -12.15 -11.42 -6.92
N ARG A 191 -11.22 -10.49 -7.20
CA ARG A 191 -10.21 -10.62 -8.26
C ARG A 191 -8.81 -10.60 -7.65
N VAL A 192 -8.03 -11.64 -7.90
CA VAL A 192 -6.60 -11.64 -7.56
C VAL A 192 -5.84 -10.87 -8.62
N GLN A 193 -5.10 -9.84 -8.21
CA GLN A 193 -4.32 -9.01 -9.11
C GLN A 193 -2.85 -9.01 -8.71
N GLU A 194 -1.97 -9.37 -9.65
CA GLU A 194 -0.53 -9.22 -9.49
C GLU A 194 -0.02 -7.95 -10.19
N PRO A 195 1.16 -7.43 -9.83
CA PRO A 195 1.74 -6.27 -10.48
C PRO A 195 1.80 -6.38 -12.01
N THR A 196 1.61 -5.26 -12.68
CA THR A 196 1.64 -5.14 -14.15
C THR A 196 3.00 -4.71 -14.68
N SER A 197 3.96 -4.46 -13.79
CA SER A 197 5.29 -3.96 -14.14
C SER A 197 6.07 -4.93 -15.04
N PRO A 198 6.91 -4.42 -15.96
CA PRO A 198 7.70 -5.26 -16.85
C PRO A 198 8.60 -6.25 -16.10
N HIS A 199 9.27 -5.80 -15.03
CA HIS A 199 10.16 -6.65 -14.25
C HIS A 199 9.39 -7.74 -13.48
N TRP A 200 8.19 -7.47 -12.96
CA TRP A 200 7.39 -8.55 -12.38
C TRP A 200 6.98 -9.59 -13.42
N LYS A 201 6.45 -9.15 -14.57
CA LYS A 201 6.02 -10.03 -15.66
C LYS A 201 7.14 -10.93 -16.18
N ALA A 202 8.38 -10.42 -16.25
CA ALA A 202 9.54 -11.19 -16.69
C ALA A 202 9.97 -12.28 -15.68
N HIS A 203 9.66 -12.13 -14.39
CA HIS A 203 10.18 -13.01 -13.33
C HIS A 203 9.11 -13.87 -12.64
N ARG A 204 7.82 -13.55 -12.76
CA ARG A 204 6.72 -14.27 -12.06
C ARG A 204 6.69 -15.78 -12.31
N GLU A 205 7.08 -16.21 -13.50
CA GLU A 205 7.07 -17.63 -13.89
C GLU A 205 8.21 -18.43 -13.22
N LEU A 206 9.29 -17.76 -12.79
CA LEU A 206 10.39 -18.40 -12.06
C LEU A 206 9.93 -19.02 -10.73
N PHE A 207 8.83 -18.53 -10.16
CA PHE A 207 8.28 -19.04 -8.92
C PHE A 207 7.58 -20.40 -9.06
N GLY A 208 7.32 -20.88 -10.28
CA GLY A 208 6.74 -22.19 -10.52
C GLY A 208 7.65 -23.35 -10.13
N ASP A 209 8.96 -23.18 -10.28
CA ASP A 209 9.99 -24.07 -9.75
C ASP A 209 11.15 -23.26 -9.16
N LYS A 210 11.06 -23.00 -7.84
CA LYS A 210 12.06 -22.19 -7.13
C LYS A 210 13.40 -22.90 -6.99
N TYR A 211 13.44 -24.23 -7.08
CA TYR A 211 14.68 -24.97 -6.95
C TYR A 211 15.53 -24.79 -8.21
N VAL A 212 14.92 -25.04 -9.38
CA VAL A 212 15.58 -24.87 -10.68
C VAL A 212 15.94 -23.41 -10.93
N ASN A 213 15.10 -22.47 -10.51
CA ASN A 213 15.30 -21.03 -10.75
C ASN A 213 16.03 -20.30 -9.62
N ARG A 214 16.65 -21.00 -8.66
CA ARG A 214 17.23 -20.40 -7.44
C ARG A 214 18.11 -19.18 -7.72
N GLN A 215 19.10 -19.31 -8.61
CA GLN A 215 20.03 -18.21 -8.89
C GLN A 215 19.31 -16.98 -9.45
N LYS A 216 18.43 -17.17 -10.45
CA LYS A 216 17.65 -16.07 -11.04
C LYS A 216 16.72 -15.41 -10.01
N LEU A 217 16.16 -16.20 -9.08
CA LEU A 217 15.34 -15.69 -7.99
C LEU A 217 16.19 -14.93 -6.96
N ASP A 218 17.41 -15.36 -6.68
CA ASP A 218 18.33 -14.63 -5.81
C ASP A 218 18.73 -13.27 -6.43
N ASP A 219 19.05 -13.25 -7.73
CA ASP A 219 19.33 -12.01 -8.47
C ASP A 219 18.12 -11.07 -8.47
N PHE A 220 16.92 -11.62 -8.66
CA PHE A 220 15.68 -10.85 -8.60
C PHE A 220 15.39 -10.33 -7.18
N ALA A 221 15.68 -11.10 -6.13
CA ALA A 221 15.55 -10.66 -4.75
C ALA A 221 16.45 -9.45 -4.46
N GLN A 222 17.69 -9.47 -4.97
CA GLN A 222 18.61 -8.33 -4.87
C GLN A 222 18.04 -7.10 -5.59
N TYR A 223 17.59 -7.28 -6.84
CA TYR A 223 16.95 -6.21 -7.60
C TYR A 223 15.75 -5.58 -6.86
N LEU A 224 14.88 -6.40 -6.26
CA LEU A 224 13.74 -5.90 -5.48
C LEU A 224 14.18 -5.17 -4.19
N THR A 225 15.27 -5.62 -3.56
CA THR A 225 15.86 -4.95 -2.39
C THR A 225 16.30 -3.54 -2.76
N ASP A 226 17.00 -3.38 -3.88
CA ASP A 226 17.52 -2.09 -4.32
C ASP A 226 16.42 -1.13 -4.80
N LYS A 227 15.30 -1.68 -5.29
CA LYS A 227 14.17 -0.90 -5.84
C LYS A 227 13.08 -0.55 -4.83
N ASN A 228 12.99 -1.22 -3.69
CA ASN A 228 11.86 -1.01 -2.79
C ASN A 228 12.02 0.29 -1.96
N THR A 229 10.93 1.05 -1.84
CA THR A 229 10.89 2.36 -1.19
C THR A 229 10.84 2.30 0.34
N HIS A 230 10.37 1.18 0.89
CA HIS A 230 10.19 0.99 2.33
C HIS A 230 11.44 0.43 3.04
N GLY A 231 12.54 0.23 2.30
CA GLY A 231 13.80 -0.28 2.86
C GLY A 231 13.71 -1.71 3.42
N VAL A 232 12.82 -2.53 2.87
CA VAL A 232 12.67 -3.94 3.24
C VAL A 232 13.97 -4.68 2.93
N PRO A 233 14.62 -5.32 3.93
CA PRO A 233 15.88 -6.01 3.73
C PRO A 233 15.78 -7.24 2.82
N LEU A 234 16.89 -7.60 2.18
CA LEU A 234 17.01 -8.77 1.30
C LEU A 234 16.48 -10.06 1.94
N ASP A 235 16.87 -10.34 3.19
CA ASP A 235 16.44 -11.55 3.89
C ASP A 235 14.92 -11.62 4.08
N SER A 236 14.28 -10.47 4.31
CA SER A 236 12.81 -10.39 4.40
C SER A 236 12.17 -10.66 3.05
N ILE A 237 12.73 -10.12 1.96
CA ILE A 237 12.28 -10.40 0.59
C ILE A 237 12.44 -11.89 0.26
N LYS A 238 13.61 -12.50 0.54
CA LYS A 238 13.84 -13.93 0.34
C LYS A 238 12.86 -14.80 1.13
N LYS A 239 12.57 -14.45 2.39
CA LYS A 239 11.53 -15.14 3.20
C LYS A 239 10.14 -15.04 2.56
N MET A 240 9.78 -13.88 2.01
CA MET A 240 8.52 -13.71 1.28
C MET A 240 8.49 -14.52 -0.03
N MET A 241 9.59 -14.54 -0.78
CA MET A 241 9.73 -15.34 -2.00
C MET A 241 9.64 -16.84 -1.73
N ALA A 242 10.22 -17.31 -0.62
CA ALA A 242 10.14 -18.71 -0.21
C ALA A 242 8.68 -19.16 0.01
N ARG A 243 7.87 -18.32 0.66
CA ARG A 243 6.43 -18.59 0.92
C ARG A 243 5.53 -18.40 -0.30
N TRP A 244 5.99 -17.71 -1.33
CA TRP A 244 5.17 -17.33 -2.49
C TRP A 244 4.49 -18.54 -3.15
N GLN A 245 3.16 -18.59 -3.13
CA GLN A 245 2.38 -19.64 -3.79
C GLN A 245 2.19 -19.31 -5.28
N HIS A 246 2.81 -20.06 -6.19
CA HIS A 246 2.70 -19.75 -7.62
C HIS A 246 1.27 -19.97 -8.15
N ASN A 247 0.83 -19.12 -9.09
CA ASN A 247 -0.48 -19.18 -9.75
C ASN A 247 -1.72 -19.21 -8.84
N LEU A 248 -1.65 -18.54 -7.68
CA LEU A 248 -2.76 -18.39 -6.75
C LEU A 248 -4.03 -17.84 -7.43
N LYS A 249 -5.16 -18.53 -7.26
CA LYS A 249 -6.48 -18.13 -7.77
C LYS A 249 -7.42 -17.71 -6.65
N THR A 250 -8.50 -17.01 -7.02
CA THR A 250 -9.55 -16.60 -6.08
C THR A 250 -10.11 -17.78 -5.27
N LYS A 251 -10.30 -18.95 -5.91
CA LYS A 251 -10.82 -20.14 -5.23
C LYS A 251 -9.90 -20.58 -4.08
N ASP A 252 -8.59 -20.62 -4.33
CA ASP A 252 -7.60 -21.03 -3.32
C ASP A 252 -7.69 -20.15 -2.06
N ILE A 253 -7.91 -18.84 -2.23
CA ILE A 253 -8.04 -17.87 -1.13
C ILE A 253 -9.33 -18.10 -0.34
N LEU A 254 -10.45 -18.34 -1.03
CA LEU A 254 -11.75 -18.58 -0.38
C LEU A 254 -11.73 -19.88 0.43
N ASP A 255 -11.10 -20.93 -0.10
CA ASP A 255 -10.99 -22.25 0.55
C ASP A 255 -10.01 -22.22 1.75
N ALA A 256 -9.01 -21.33 1.75
CA ALA A 256 -7.92 -21.33 2.72
C ALA A 256 -8.29 -20.98 4.18
N GLY A 257 -9.49 -20.48 4.47
CA GLY A 257 -9.90 -20.23 5.86
C GLY A 257 -11.28 -20.75 6.22
N GLY A 258 -11.66 -21.88 5.64
CA GLY A 258 -12.71 -22.77 6.15
C GLY A 258 -12.19 -23.85 7.10
N ARG A 259 -11.10 -23.60 7.84
CA ARG A 259 -10.59 -24.49 8.89
C ARG A 259 -10.67 -23.82 10.25
#